data_AF-A0A378MGP9-F1
#
_entry.id   AF-A0A378MGP9-F1
#
_cell.length_a   1.000
_cell.length_b   1.000
_cell.length_c   1.000
_cell.angle_alpha   90.00
_cell.angle_beta   90.00
_cell.angle_gamma   90.00
#
_symmetry.space_group_name_H-M   'P 1'
#
loop_
_entity.id
_entity.type
_entity.pdbx_description
1 polymer ?
#
loop_
_entity_poly.entity_id
_entity_poly.type
_entity_poly.pdbx_seq_one_letter_code
_entity_poly.pdbx_strand_id
1 'polypeptide(L)'
;MKKAWVKIKLQLYDKPYKEYLSILYLLQVSLFSMVTGGFLIVKGDEIIEQSKTYKLMANLMTMDTWGFLFVISSVLIFIAAFQETKAKFINMLIGGLIGVFVLFLYASASAESQATQLWPIRYGLSACFNLFVSIAGGWELWRMKKIEKDM
;
A
#
# COMPACT_ATOMS: atom_id res chain seq x y z
N MET A 1 -18.95 -0.76 18.53
CA MET A 1 -18.74 0.18 17.39
C MET A 1 -18.58 1.66 17.80
N LYS A 2 -19.46 2.26 18.60
CA LYS A 2 -19.34 3.69 19.02
C LYS A 2 -18.01 4.05 19.71
N LYS A 3 -17.45 3.20 20.59
CA LYS A 3 -16.19 3.47 21.30
C LYS A 3 -14.96 3.56 20.38
N ALA A 4 -14.88 2.73 19.34
CA ALA A 4 -13.78 2.76 18.39
C ALA A 4 -13.77 4.05 17.57
N TRP A 5 -14.96 4.47 17.09
CA TRP A 5 -15.14 5.73 16.37
C TRP A 5 -14.81 6.97 17.20
N VAL A 6 -15.19 6.98 18.49
CA VAL A 6 -14.86 8.07 19.41
C VAL A 6 -13.35 8.11 19.68
N LYS A 7 -12.70 6.96 19.84
CA LYS A 7 -11.25 6.87 20.03
C LYS A 7 -10.48 7.37 18.80
N ILE A 8 -10.92 7.00 17.59
CA ILE A 8 -10.36 7.49 16.32
C ILE A 8 -10.54 9.01 16.22
N LYS A 9 -11.73 9.55 16.55
CA LYS A 9 -11.98 11.01 16.52
C LYS A 9 -11.07 11.79 17.47
N LEU A 10 -10.94 11.34 18.72
CA LEU A 10 -10.08 12.00 19.72
C LEU A 10 -8.61 11.93 19.31
N GLN A 11 -8.14 10.79 18.78
CA GLN A 11 -6.78 10.67 18.25
C GLN A 11 -6.50 11.64 17.09
N LEU A 12 -7.49 11.94 16.24
CA LEU A 12 -7.30 12.88 15.13
C LEU A 12 -7.26 14.34 15.57
N TYR A 13 -7.84 14.69 16.73
CA TYR A 13 -8.01 16.08 17.18
C TYR A 13 -6.83 16.58 18.04
N ASP A 14 -6.20 15.71 18.85
CA ASP A 14 -5.12 16.09 19.78
C ASP A 14 -3.69 15.90 19.22
N LYS A 15 -3.55 15.33 18.02
CA LYS A 15 -2.25 15.00 17.46
C LYS A 15 -1.57 16.21 16.80
N PRO A 16 -0.25 16.38 16.94
CA PRO A 16 0.48 17.40 16.20
C PRO A 16 0.29 17.18 14.70
N TYR A 17 0.23 18.27 13.90
CA TYR A 17 -0.10 18.23 12.47
C TYR A 17 0.68 17.18 11.67
N LYS A 18 1.93 16.90 12.05
CA LYS A 18 2.79 15.87 11.43
C LYS A 18 2.21 14.47 11.56
N GLU A 19 1.63 14.13 12.70
CA GLU A 19 1.01 12.83 12.91
C GLU A 19 -0.28 12.69 12.11
N TYR A 20 -1.09 13.75 12.03
CA TYR A 20 -2.29 13.76 11.19
C TYR A 20 -1.95 13.54 9.72
N LEU A 21 -0.94 14.25 9.20
CA LEU A 21 -0.45 14.06 7.83
C LEU A 21 0.09 12.64 7.60
N SER A 22 0.77 12.05 8.58
CA SER A 22 1.26 10.67 8.48
C SER A 22 0.10 9.67 8.36
N ILE A 23 -0.98 9.86 9.13
CA ILE A 23 -2.18 9.01 9.06
C ILE A 23 -2.84 9.15 7.70
N LEU A 24 -3.07 10.39 7.24
CA LEU A 24 -3.67 10.64 5.92
C LEU A 24 -2.84 10.04 4.78
N TYR A 25 -1.51 10.12 4.88
CA TYR A 25 -0.62 9.51 3.90
C TYR A 25 -0.76 7.99 3.86
N LEU A 26 -0.70 7.31 5.02
CA LEU A 26 -0.91 5.86 5.09
C LEU A 26 -2.30 5.45 4.61
N LEU A 27 -3.33 6.26 4.91
CA LEU A 27 -4.69 6.05 4.41
C LEU A 27 -4.76 6.20 2.89
N GLN A 28 -4.14 7.23 2.31
CA GLN A 28 -4.11 7.41 0.86
C GLN A 28 -3.45 6.21 0.16
N VAL A 29 -2.30 5.77 0.64
CA VAL A 29 -1.58 4.62 0.07
C VAL A 29 -2.40 3.33 0.20
N SER A 30 -2.95 3.06 1.38
CA SER A 30 -3.75 1.85 1.62
C SER A 30 -5.05 1.84 0.83
N LEU A 31 -5.82 2.94 0.80
CA LEU A 31 -7.08 3.00 0.06
C LEU A 31 -6.88 2.84 -1.45
N PHE A 32 -5.81 3.43 -2.00
CA PHE A 32 -5.47 3.24 -3.41
C PHE A 32 -5.22 1.76 -3.74
N SER A 33 -4.39 1.09 -2.95
CA SER A 33 -4.11 -0.34 -3.11
C SER A 33 -5.35 -1.20 -2.88
N MET A 34 -6.21 -0.84 -1.92
CA MET A 34 -7.44 -1.59 -1.61
C MET A 34 -8.46 -1.52 -2.76
N VAL A 35 -8.68 -0.33 -3.32
CA VAL A 35 -9.58 -0.16 -4.47
C VAL A 35 -9.04 -0.90 -5.69
N THR A 36 -7.73 -0.79 -5.95
CA THR A 36 -7.07 -1.51 -7.04
C THR A 36 -7.22 -3.01 -6.87
N GLY A 37 -6.94 -3.54 -5.67
CA GLY A 37 -7.03 -4.96 -5.39
C GLY A 37 -8.46 -5.49 -5.49
N GLY A 38 -9.43 -4.78 -4.91
CA GLY A 38 -10.85 -5.11 -5.01
C GLY A 38 -11.35 -5.11 -6.45
N PHE A 39 -10.91 -4.14 -7.27
CA PHE A 39 -11.24 -4.09 -8.69
C PHE A 39 -10.69 -5.31 -9.44
N LEU A 40 -9.44 -5.70 -9.20
CA LEU A 40 -8.84 -6.87 -9.86
C LEU A 40 -9.54 -8.19 -9.47
N ILE A 41 -9.97 -8.35 -8.23
CA ILE A 41 -10.72 -9.54 -7.79
C ILE A 41 -12.10 -9.59 -8.44
N VAL A 42 -12.82 -8.46 -8.49
CA VAL A 42 -14.22 -8.46 -8.94
C VAL A 42 -14.35 -8.41 -10.46
N LYS A 43 -13.40 -7.74 -11.14
CA LYS A 43 -13.49 -7.43 -12.57
C LYS A 43 -12.31 -7.92 -13.40
N GLY A 44 -11.31 -8.54 -12.79
CA GLY A 44 -10.08 -8.98 -13.45
C GLY A 44 -10.32 -9.85 -14.68
N ASP A 45 -11.18 -10.87 -14.56
CA ASP A 45 -11.43 -11.80 -15.66
C ASP A 45 -12.16 -11.13 -16.84
N GLU A 46 -13.11 -10.24 -16.57
CA GLU A 46 -13.87 -9.50 -17.59
C GLU A 46 -12.96 -8.55 -18.40
N ILE A 47 -11.96 -7.94 -17.76
CA ILE A 47 -11.12 -6.90 -18.38
C ILE A 47 -9.86 -7.44 -19.04
N ILE A 48 -9.46 -8.69 -18.75
CA ILE A 48 -8.32 -9.34 -19.40
C ILE A 48 -8.50 -9.29 -20.91
N GLU A 49 -9.69 -9.61 -21.43
CA GLU A 49 -9.91 -9.64 -22.88
C GLU A 49 -9.80 -8.27 -23.54
N GLN A 50 -10.11 -7.21 -22.78
CA GLN A 50 -10.27 -5.84 -23.25
C GLN A 50 -8.96 -5.02 -23.22
N SER A 51 -7.96 -5.43 -22.42
CA SER A 51 -6.73 -4.65 -22.24
C SER A 51 -5.47 -5.50 -22.24
N LYS A 52 -4.52 -5.10 -23.09
CA LYS A 52 -3.19 -5.73 -23.18
C LYS A 52 -2.43 -5.70 -21.85
N THR A 53 -2.62 -4.66 -21.02
CA THR A 53 -1.97 -4.58 -19.70
C THR A 53 -2.40 -5.74 -18.81
N TYR A 54 -3.71 -6.01 -18.71
CA TYR A 54 -4.21 -7.09 -17.88
C TYR A 54 -3.87 -8.46 -18.48
N LYS A 55 -3.80 -8.61 -19.81
CA LYS A 55 -3.26 -9.84 -20.43
C LYS A 55 -1.81 -10.11 -19.99
N LEU A 56 -0.95 -9.10 -20.02
CA LEU A 56 0.45 -9.24 -19.58
C LEU A 56 0.54 -9.60 -18.10
N MET A 57 -0.25 -8.95 -17.25
CA MET A 57 -0.33 -9.27 -15.83
C MET A 57 -0.83 -10.71 -15.59
N ALA A 58 -1.82 -11.17 -16.36
CA ALA A 58 -2.39 -12.53 -16.26
C ALA A 58 -1.36 -13.63 -16.61
N ASN A 59 -0.37 -13.32 -17.46
CA ASN A 59 0.70 -14.26 -17.79
C ASN A 59 1.64 -14.53 -16.62
N LEU A 60 1.70 -13.63 -15.62
CA LEU A 60 2.55 -13.78 -14.44
C LEU A 60 1.82 -14.51 -13.30
N MET A 61 0.57 -14.13 -13.04
CA MET A 61 -0.30 -14.75 -12.03
C MET A 61 -1.77 -14.37 -12.30
N THR A 62 -2.72 -15.11 -11.71
CA THR A 62 -4.16 -14.82 -11.87
C THR A 62 -4.53 -13.44 -11.34
N MET A 63 -5.59 -12.84 -11.89
CA MET A 63 -6.07 -11.52 -11.44
C MET A 63 -6.49 -11.52 -9.97
N ASP A 64 -7.06 -12.63 -9.50
CA ASP A 64 -7.35 -12.84 -8.09
C ASP A 64 -6.09 -12.77 -7.23
N THR A 65 -4.98 -13.36 -7.69
CA THR A 65 -3.70 -13.33 -6.96
C THR A 65 -3.15 -11.91 -6.90
N TRP A 66 -3.18 -11.19 -8.02
CA TRP A 66 -2.82 -9.77 -8.05
C TRP A 66 -3.64 -8.96 -7.05
N GLY A 67 -4.96 -9.10 -7.13
CA GLY A 67 -5.87 -8.36 -6.28
C GLY A 67 -5.71 -8.70 -4.81
N PHE A 68 -5.46 -9.98 -4.49
CA PHE A 68 -5.17 -10.42 -3.13
C PHE A 68 -3.89 -9.82 -2.56
N LEU A 69 -2.81 -9.74 -3.34
CA LEU A 69 -1.56 -9.09 -2.92
C LEU A 69 -1.76 -7.58 -2.66
N PHE A 70 -2.52 -6.91 -3.52
CA PHE A 70 -2.92 -5.51 -3.31
C PHE A 70 -3.73 -5.33 -2.02
N VAL A 71 -4.69 -6.22 -1.78
CA VAL A 71 -5.51 -6.21 -0.56
C VAL A 71 -4.65 -6.46 0.69
N ILE A 72 -3.75 -7.44 0.69
CA ILE A 72 -2.83 -7.69 1.81
C ILE A 72 -1.99 -6.45 2.11
N SER A 73 -1.35 -5.87 1.08
CA SER A 73 -0.57 -4.64 1.21
C SER A 73 -1.42 -3.53 1.85
N SER A 74 -2.65 -3.34 1.34
CA SER A 74 -3.56 -2.32 1.85
C SER A 74 -3.97 -2.52 3.30
N VAL A 75 -4.29 -3.75 3.71
CA VAL A 75 -4.75 -4.07 5.06
C VAL A 75 -3.61 -3.85 6.06
N LEU A 76 -2.39 -4.27 5.74
CA LEU A 76 -1.22 -4.04 6.58
C LEU A 76 -0.97 -2.54 6.79
N ILE A 77 -0.93 -1.75 5.71
CA ILE A 77 -0.70 -0.30 5.79
C ILE A 77 -1.86 0.42 6.50
N PHE A 78 -3.10 0.00 6.26
CA PHE A 78 -4.28 0.55 6.90
C PHE A 78 -4.26 0.32 8.42
N ILE A 79 -3.96 -0.91 8.84
CA ILE A 79 -3.82 -1.24 10.27
C ILE A 79 -2.68 -0.42 10.89
N ALA A 80 -1.55 -0.26 10.18
CA ALA A 80 -0.42 0.53 10.66
C ALA A 80 -0.78 2.01 10.91
N ALA A 81 -1.75 2.58 10.17
CA ALA A 81 -2.18 3.96 10.35
C ALA A 81 -2.74 4.23 11.76
N PHE A 82 -3.29 3.21 12.43
CA PHE A 82 -3.95 3.33 13.74
C PHE A 82 -3.22 2.59 14.87
N GLN A 83 -2.10 1.93 14.57
CA GLN A 83 -1.28 1.25 15.57
C GLN A 83 -0.26 2.20 16.21
N GLU A 84 0.04 1.96 17.49
CA GLU A 84 1.04 2.73 18.26
C GLU A 84 2.20 1.84 18.75
N THR A 85 2.14 0.53 18.52
CA THR A 85 3.16 -0.43 18.95
C THR A 85 4.21 -0.67 17.86
N LYS A 86 5.27 -1.42 18.20
CA LYS A 86 6.29 -1.91 17.23
C LYS A 86 5.68 -2.59 16.00
N ALA A 87 4.49 -3.20 16.15
CA ALA A 87 3.75 -3.82 15.04
C ALA A 87 3.40 -2.84 13.91
N LYS A 88 3.20 -1.55 14.22
CA LYS A 88 3.01 -0.49 13.21
C LYS A 88 4.10 -0.53 12.16
N PHE A 89 5.35 -0.51 12.60
CA PHE A 89 6.50 -0.37 11.71
C PHE A 89 6.78 -1.66 10.94
N ILE A 90 6.47 -2.81 11.52
CA ILE A 90 6.50 -4.11 10.83
C ILE A 90 5.46 -4.13 9.71
N ASN A 91 4.23 -3.68 10.00
CA ASN A 91 3.15 -3.61 9.01
C ASN A 91 3.45 -2.60 7.90
N MET A 92 4.05 -1.45 8.22
CA MET A 92 4.54 -0.49 7.21
C MET A 92 5.62 -1.11 6.31
N LEU A 93 6.60 -1.80 6.89
CA LEU A 93 7.68 -2.45 6.16
C LEU A 93 7.14 -3.51 5.20
N ILE A 94 6.40 -4.50 5.71
CA ILE A 94 5.90 -5.63 4.93
C ILE A 94 4.85 -5.18 3.92
N GLY A 95 3.86 -4.41 4.36
CA GLY A 95 2.78 -3.92 3.49
C GLY A 95 3.32 -3.02 2.38
N GLY A 96 4.28 -2.14 2.70
CA GLY A 96 4.96 -1.30 1.72
C GLY A 96 5.78 -2.11 0.72
N LEU A 97 6.56 -3.11 1.15
CA LEU A 97 7.34 -3.95 0.22
C LEU A 97 6.45 -4.73 -0.76
N ILE A 98 5.35 -5.31 -0.27
CA ILE A 98 4.37 -5.98 -1.15
C ILE A 98 3.82 -4.97 -2.15
N GLY A 99 3.41 -3.78 -1.68
CA GLY A 99 2.89 -2.71 -2.51
C GLY A 99 3.86 -2.25 -3.58
N VAL A 100 5.14 -2.07 -3.24
CA VAL A 100 6.22 -1.75 -4.19
C VAL A 100 6.30 -2.82 -5.26
N PHE A 101 6.39 -4.09 -4.87
CA PHE A 101 6.54 -5.19 -5.80
C PHE A 101 5.39 -5.26 -6.80
N VAL A 102 4.15 -5.25 -6.32
CA VAL A 102 2.98 -5.37 -7.20
C VAL A 102 2.78 -4.13 -8.07
N LEU A 103 2.99 -2.91 -7.54
CA LEU A 103 2.82 -1.68 -8.30
C LEU A 103 3.92 -1.46 -9.34
N PHE A 104 5.15 -1.89 -9.03
CA PHE A 104 6.24 -1.79 -10.00
C PHE A 104 6.01 -2.73 -11.18
N LEU A 105 5.62 -3.98 -10.92
CA LEU A 105 5.27 -4.91 -12.00
C LEU A 105 4.04 -4.44 -12.80
N TYR A 106 3.03 -3.87 -12.13
CA TYR A 106 1.88 -3.29 -12.81
C TYR A 106 2.29 -2.06 -13.66
N ALA A 107 3.17 -1.21 -13.14
CA ALA A 107 3.73 -0.10 -13.90
C ALA A 107 4.50 -0.59 -15.14
N SER A 108 5.32 -1.62 -15.01
CA SER A 108 6.05 -2.26 -16.12
C SER A 108 5.10 -2.84 -17.18
N ALA A 109 4.11 -3.63 -16.76
CA ALA A 109 3.11 -4.18 -17.69
C ALA A 109 2.34 -3.06 -18.40
N SER A 110 2.03 -1.97 -17.70
CA SER A 110 1.38 -0.81 -18.28
C SER A 110 2.30 -0.06 -19.26
N ALA A 111 3.61 0.01 -18.99
CA ALA A 111 4.58 0.72 -19.82
C ALA A 111 4.74 0.09 -21.21
N GLU A 112 4.63 -1.23 -21.28
CA GLU A 112 4.72 -1.98 -22.54
C GLU A 112 3.43 -1.93 -23.37
N SER A 113 2.28 -1.71 -22.74
CA SER A 113 0.98 -1.96 -23.36
C SER A 113 0.13 -0.72 -23.61
N GLN A 114 0.39 0.40 -22.93
CA GLN A 114 -0.40 1.63 -23.05
C GLN A 114 0.14 2.58 -24.11
N ALA A 115 -0.76 3.23 -24.86
CA ALA A 115 -0.38 4.24 -25.84
C ALA A 115 0.20 5.52 -25.19
N THR A 116 -0.16 5.78 -23.93
CA THR A 116 0.31 6.96 -23.17
C THR A 116 1.12 6.54 -21.95
N GLN A 117 2.17 7.30 -21.66
CA GLN A 117 3.04 7.07 -20.49
C GLN A 117 2.42 7.48 -19.15
N LEU A 118 1.25 8.12 -19.15
CA LEU A 118 0.62 8.63 -17.92
C LEU A 118 0.24 7.53 -16.92
N TRP A 119 -0.34 6.42 -17.38
CA TRP A 119 -0.73 5.30 -16.52
C TRP A 119 0.48 4.59 -15.87
N PRO A 120 1.51 4.19 -16.64
CA PRO A 120 2.74 3.64 -16.07
C PRO A 120 3.37 4.56 -15.01
N ILE A 121 3.46 5.86 -15.29
CA ILE A 121 4.05 6.85 -14.36
C ILE A 121 3.22 6.93 -13.07
N ARG A 122 1.89 6.89 -13.14
CA ARG A 122 1.02 6.91 -11.95
C ARG A 122 1.21 5.67 -11.08
N TYR A 123 1.30 4.48 -11.68
CA TYR A 123 1.56 3.25 -10.94
C TYR A 123 2.97 3.23 -10.35
N GLY A 124 3.97 3.69 -11.10
CA GLY A 124 5.34 3.84 -10.64
C GLY A 124 5.46 4.83 -9.47
N LEU A 125 4.79 5.98 -9.54
CA LEU A 125 4.73 6.94 -8.44
C LEU A 125 4.09 6.33 -7.19
N SER A 126 3.02 5.55 -7.38
CA SER A 126 2.36 4.83 -6.27
C SER A 126 3.29 3.77 -5.66
N ALA A 127 4.12 3.11 -6.46
CA ALA A 127 5.17 2.21 -5.97
C ALA A 127 6.20 2.99 -5.13
N CYS A 128 6.63 4.18 -5.56
CA CYS A 128 7.52 5.04 -4.77
C CYS A 128 6.93 5.45 -3.42
N PHE A 129 5.61 5.71 -3.35
CA PHE A 129 4.96 5.98 -2.06
C PHE A 129 4.96 4.75 -1.15
N ASN A 130 4.68 3.56 -1.68
CA ASN A 130 4.80 2.31 -0.91
C ASN A 130 6.25 2.05 -0.46
N LEU A 131 7.23 2.42 -1.28
CA LEU A 131 8.65 2.32 -0.92
C LEU A 131 8.99 3.26 0.24
N PHE A 132 8.49 4.49 0.21
CA PHE A 132 8.66 5.43 1.30
C PHE A 132 8.03 4.91 2.62
N VAL A 133 6.81 4.35 2.56
CA VAL A 133 6.18 3.70 3.72
C VAL A 133 7.07 2.58 4.27
N SER A 134 7.58 1.72 3.39
CA SER A 134 8.44 0.60 3.75
C SER A 134 9.75 1.04 4.41
N ILE A 135 10.45 2.01 3.79
CA ILE A 135 11.71 2.55 4.32
C ILE A 135 11.47 3.22 5.68
N ALA A 136 10.41 4.01 5.83
CA ALA A 136 10.08 4.64 7.10
C ALA A 136 9.82 3.62 8.20
N GLY A 137 9.09 2.53 7.89
CA GLY A 137 8.87 1.42 8.82
C GLY A 137 10.18 0.70 9.20
N GLY A 138 11.00 0.35 8.21
CA GLY A 138 12.28 -0.33 8.44
C GLY A 138 13.28 0.51 9.24
N TRP A 139 13.36 1.81 8.95
CA TRP A 139 14.24 2.74 9.66
C TRP A 139 13.90 2.85 11.14
N GLU A 140 12.61 2.98 11.45
CA GLU A 140 12.13 3.06 12.84
C GLU A 140 12.38 1.76 13.62
N LEU A 141 12.18 0.60 13.00
CA LEU A 141 12.53 -0.69 13.61
C LEU A 141 14.03 -0.80 13.91
N TRP A 142 14.87 -0.37 12.98
CA TRP A 142 16.32 -0.36 13.18
C TRP A 142 16.72 0.57 14.32
N ARG A 143 16.16 1.78 14.38
CA ARG A 143 16.41 2.76 15.45
C ARG A 143 16.04 2.20 16.82
N MET A 144 14.86 1.58 16.95
CA MET A 144 14.42 0.96 18.20
C MET A 144 15.38 -0.13 18.67
N LYS A 145 15.79 -1.03 17.76
CA LYS A 145 16.74 -2.10 18.07
C LYS A 145 18.10 -1.57 18.51
N LYS A 146 18.56 -0.45 17.92
CA LYS A 146 19.82 0.18 18.31
C LYS A 146 19.74 0.72 19.74
N ILE A 147 18.66 1.42 20.09
CA ILE A 147 18.43 1.93 21.45
C ILE A 147 18.36 0.78 22.47
N GLU A 148 17.64 -0.30 22.16
CA GLU A 148 17.57 -1.51 23.02
C GLU A 148 18.95 -2.14 23.28
N LYS A 149 19.91 -2.00 22.35
CA LYS A 149 21.27 -2.56 22.48
C LYS A 149 22.22 -1.64 23.28
N ASP A 150 21.95 -0.35 23.28
CA ASP A 150 22.79 0.67 23.92
C ASP A 150 22.36 0.94 25.39
N MET A 151 21.31 0.28 25.88
CA MET A 151 20.87 0.24 27.29
C MET A 151 21.32 -1.04 28.00
#